data_AF-A0A9P6AMY9-F1
#
_entry.id   AF-A0A9P6AMY9-F1
#
_cell.length_a   1.000
_cell.length_b   1.000
_cell.length_c   1.000
_cell.angle_alpha   90.00
_cell.angle_beta   90.00
_cell.angle_gamma   90.00
#
_symmetry.space_group_name_H-M   'P 1'
#
loop_
_entity.id
_entity.type
_entity.pdbx_description
1 polymer ?
#
loop_
_entity_poly.entity_id
_entity_poly.type
_entity_poly.pdbx_seq_one_letter_code
_entity_poly.pdbx_strand_id
1 'polypeptide(L)'
;MPKLLLPEGRTGWSAFHRLLISLLKFLAPFIRTADLQNASRSLFCGVRRLLLVLLHDFPEFLAEYYFTICDVLPPCCIQLRNVVLSAYRPKLMLPDPHLVDMRAEMGPVRPVLSDYAIALGDDLMADRYSLPLINALTLYVGASSVVQAKARTGTSIFIFTDLGRALFLRLATDLDIDGQHHLMSAIVTHLRYPSAHTQWFGSLALFLFAEVKSENFAEVTTKVLLERFIVHCPHPWGALVTFIELLRNPKYDFWSRGFVRLAPEITTLLESVSRSIVRGFLWDALRETNDGVLLVLLDSYSSPSVPLHCCATAAYT
;
A
#
# COMPACT_ATOMS: atom_id res chain seq x y z
N MET A 1 18.01 -16.67 9.51
CA MET A 1 17.37 -15.96 8.39
C MET A 1 18.21 -16.00 7.11
N PRO A 2 19.48 -15.53 7.05
CA PRO A 2 20.23 -15.50 5.78
C PRO A 2 20.37 -16.86 5.09
N LYS A 3 20.62 -17.92 5.85
CA LYS A 3 20.70 -19.30 5.34
C LYS A 3 19.42 -19.82 4.64
N LEU A 4 18.26 -19.23 4.92
CA LEU A 4 16.99 -19.59 4.27
C LEU A 4 16.69 -18.73 3.04
N LEU A 5 17.19 -17.50 3.00
CA LEU A 5 16.85 -16.52 1.96
C LEU A 5 17.91 -16.38 0.86
N LEU A 6 19.17 -16.68 1.18
CA LEU A 6 20.31 -16.63 0.24
C LEU A 6 20.48 -17.82 -0.72
N PRO A 7 20.05 -19.08 -0.42
CA PRO A 7 20.27 -20.19 -1.33
C PRO A 7 19.76 -19.94 -2.75
N GLU A 8 20.54 -20.33 -3.74
CA GLU A 8 20.18 -20.22 -5.16
C GLU A 8 18.85 -20.96 -5.44
N GLY A 9 18.02 -20.37 -6.30
CA GLY A 9 16.70 -20.92 -6.62
C GLY A 9 15.60 -20.66 -5.57
N ARG A 10 15.85 -19.82 -4.55
CA ARG A 10 14.81 -19.35 -3.59
C ARG A 10 14.10 -20.48 -2.82
N THR A 11 14.77 -21.62 -2.67
CA THR A 11 14.19 -22.85 -2.11
C THR A 11 13.68 -22.68 -0.67
N GLY A 12 14.33 -21.84 0.14
CA GLY A 12 13.94 -21.56 1.52
C GLY A 12 12.89 -20.45 1.71
N TRP A 13 12.50 -19.74 0.64
CA TRP A 13 11.58 -18.60 0.74
C TRP A 13 10.19 -19.01 1.23
N SER A 14 9.64 -20.11 0.73
CA SER A 14 8.31 -20.58 1.14
C SER A 14 8.27 -20.99 2.61
N ALA A 15 9.34 -21.61 3.11
CA ALA A 15 9.45 -21.99 4.51
C ALA A 15 9.56 -20.76 5.42
N PHE A 16 10.40 -19.79 5.05
CA PHE A 16 10.53 -18.54 5.79
C PHE A 16 9.22 -17.72 5.78
N HIS A 17 8.54 -17.67 4.64
CA HIS A 17 7.22 -17.04 4.50
C HIS A 17 6.20 -17.66 5.46
N ARG A 18 6.08 -18.99 5.52
CA ARG A 18 5.16 -19.65 6.46
C ARG A 18 5.44 -19.29 7.93
N LEU A 19 6.72 -19.20 8.31
CA LEU A 19 7.12 -18.79 9.66
C LEU A 19 6.75 -17.32 9.93
N LEU A 20 7.04 -16.42 8.98
CA LEU A 20 6.70 -15.00 9.09
C LEU A 20 5.19 -14.80 9.20
N ILE A 21 4.40 -15.47 8.35
CA ILE A 21 2.94 -15.42 8.40
C ILE A 21 2.41 -15.93 9.75
N SER A 22 2.98 -17.03 10.28
CA SER A 22 2.59 -17.55 11.60
C SER A 22 2.85 -16.55 12.71
N LEU A 23 4.01 -15.88 12.68
CA LEU A 23 4.37 -14.81 13.62
C LEU A 23 3.40 -13.62 13.54
N LEU A 24 3.08 -13.16 12.32
CA LEU A 24 2.17 -12.04 12.12
C LEU A 24 0.72 -12.38 12.53
N LYS A 25 0.25 -13.60 12.23
CA LYS A 25 -1.08 -14.08 12.66
C LYS A 25 -1.17 -14.15 14.18
N PHE A 26 -0.12 -14.63 14.84
CA PHE A 26 -0.05 -14.65 16.31
C PHE A 26 -0.10 -13.22 16.90
N LEU A 27 0.58 -12.26 16.27
CA LEU A 27 0.64 -10.89 16.77
C LEU A 27 -0.65 -10.07 16.49
N ALA A 28 -1.37 -10.39 15.42
CA ALA A 28 -2.55 -9.66 14.95
C ALA A 28 -3.62 -9.35 16.02
N PRO A 29 -4.09 -10.29 16.86
CA PRO A 29 -5.12 -9.98 17.87
C PRO A 29 -4.66 -8.94 18.89
N PHE A 30 -3.40 -8.99 19.34
CA PHE A 30 -2.85 -8.03 20.32
C PHE A 30 -2.77 -6.60 19.77
N ILE A 31 -2.51 -6.48 18.46
CA ILE A 31 -2.51 -5.16 17.80
C ILE A 31 -3.94 -4.64 17.66
N ARG A 32 -4.90 -5.50 17.26
CA ARG A 32 -6.30 -5.10 17.05
C ARG A 32 -6.98 -4.60 18.32
N THR A 33 -6.68 -5.20 19.47
CA THR A 33 -7.25 -4.79 20.76
C THR A 33 -6.51 -3.62 21.41
N ALA A 34 -5.39 -3.17 20.82
CA ALA A 34 -4.45 -2.22 21.41
C ALA A 34 -3.93 -2.59 22.82
N ASP A 35 -4.13 -3.85 23.25
CA ASP A 35 -3.69 -4.36 24.54
C ASP A 35 -2.31 -5.00 24.42
N LEU A 36 -1.29 -4.15 24.32
CA LEU A 36 0.09 -4.59 24.24
C LEU A 36 0.72 -4.59 25.63
N GLN A 37 0.77 -5.77 26.25
CA GLN A 37 1.61 -6.07 27.40
C GLN A 37 3.11 -5.99 27.04
N ASN A 38 3.99 -5.97 28.05
CA ASN A 38 5.44 -5.82 27.84
C ASN A 38 6.01 -6.85 26.84
N ALA A 39 5.61 -8.12 26.94
CA ALA A 39 6.07 -9.17 26.04
C ALA A 39 5.60 -8.96 24.59
N SER A 40 4.33 -8.61 24.37
CA SER A 40 3.79 -8.32 23.04
C SER A 40 4.34 -7.02 22.45
N ARG A 41 4.68 -6.01 23.28
CA ARG A 41 5.42 -4.82 22.84
C ARG A 41 6.81 -5.18 22.34
N SER A 42 7.56 -5.97 23.12
CA SER A 42 8.88 -6.47 22.70
C SER A 42 8.79 -7.29 21.41
N LEU A 43 7.76 -8.13 21.27
CA LEU A 43 7.51 -8.90 20.06
C LEU A 43 7.20 -8.00 18.85
N PHE A 44 6.33 -7.00 19.02
CA PHE A 44 6.02 -6.02 17.97
C PHE A 44 7.28 -5.24 17.53
N CYS A 45 8.09 -4.79 18.48
CA CYS A 45 9.37 -4.16 18.19
C CYS A 45 10.32 -5.10 17.42
N GLY A 46 10.33 -6.39 17.76
CA GLY A 46 11.08 -7.42 17.05
C GLY A 46 10.58 -7.63 15.61
N VAL A 47 9.27 -7.71 15.40
CA VAL A 47 8.64 -7.81 14.07
C VAL A 47 8.98 -6.59 13.21
N ARG A 48 8.89 -5.39 13.78
CA ARG A 48 9.28 -4.15 13.09
C ARG A 48 10.73 -4.20 12.61
N ARG A 49 11.66 -4.58 13.51
CA ARG A 49 13.09 -4.71 13.16
C ARG A 49 13.31 -5.79 12.10
N LEU A 50 12.63 -6.93 12.21
CA LEU A 50 12.70 -8.00 11.22
C LEU A 50 12.26 -7.52 9.84
N LEU A 51 11.14 -6.81 9.73
CA LEU A 51 10.65 -6.27 8.46
C LEU A 51 11.60 -5.22 7.87
N LEU A 52 12.24 -4.39 8.70
CA LEU A 52 13.24 -3.43 8.25
C LEU A 52 14.50 -4.13 7.70
N VAL A 53 14.99 -5.17 8.37
CA VAL A 53 16.11 -5.97 7.87
C VAL A 53 15.74 -6.69 6.57
N LEU A 54 14.52 -7.22 6.46
CA LEU A 54 14.03 -7.81 5.21
C LEU A 54 13.93 -6.79 4.08
N LEU A 55 13.51 -5.54 4.37
CA LEU A 55 13.47 -4.48 3.37
C LEU A 55 14.86 -4.11 2.86
N HIS A 56 15.87 -4.09 3.75
CA HIS A 56 17.23 -3.75 3.38
C HIS A 56 17.96 -4.90 2.65
N ASP A 57 17.99 -6.09 3.26
CA ASP A 57 18.82 -7.21 2.79
C ASP A 57 18.12 -8.08 1.74
N PHE A 58 16.78 -8.18 1.80
CA PHE A 58 15.99 -9.11 0.99
C PHE A 58 14.69 -8.48 0.43
N PRO A 59 14.74 -7.29 -0.20
CA PRO A 59 13.53 -6.58 -0.62
C PRO A 59 12.71 -7.36 -1.65
N GLU A 60 13.31 -8.23 -2.47
CA GLU A 60 12.58 -9.07 -3.41
C GLU A 60 11.65 -10.07 -2.72
N PHE A 61 12.04 -10.58 -1.55
CA PHE A 61 11.20 -11.48 -0.77
C PHE A 61 9.92 -10.75 -0.33
N LEU A 62 10.05 -9.55 0.23
CA LEU A 62 8.89 -8.73 0.61
C LEU A 62 8.07 -8.33 -0.62
N ALA A 63 8.72 -7.95 -1.72
CA ALA A 63 8.04 -7.53 -2.94
C ALA A 63 7.21 -8.65 -3.58
N GLU A 64 7.62 -9.91 -3.47
CA GLU A 64 6.91 -11.05 -4.08
C GLU A 64 5.82 -11.63 -3.16
N TYR A 65 6.00 -11.58 -1.84
CA TYR A 65 5.02 -12.04 -0.84
C TYR A 65 4.18 -10.92 -0.22
N TYR A 66 4.27 -9.68 -0.73
CA TYR A 66 3.62 -8.51 -0.13
C TYR A 66 2.13 -8.72 0.13
N PHE A 67 1.42 -9.39 -0.78
CA PHE A 67 -0.02 -9.56 -0.71
C PHE A 67 -0.44 -10.34 0.53
N THR A 68 0.11 -11.54 0.73
CA THR A 68 -0.18 -12.37 1.91
C THR A 68 0.32 -11.74 3.21
N ILE A 69 1.45 -11.04 3.18
CA ILE A 69 1.97 -10.33 4.35
C ILE A 69 1.01 -9.19 4.75
N CYS A 70 0.56 -8.38 3.80
CA CYS A 70 -0.38 -7.28 4.03
C CYS A 70 -1.78 -7.76 4.44
N ASP A 71 -2.22 -8.91 3.95
CA ASP A 71 -3.53 -9.51 4.29
C ASP A 71 -3.59 -9.95 5.77
N VAL A 72 -2.46 -10.40 6.31
CA VAL A 72 -2.34 -10.79 7.73
C VAL A 72 -2.12 -9.59 8.66
N LEU A 73 -1.37 -8.58 8.21
CA LEU A 73 -1.14 -7.37 9.00
C LEU A 73 -2.45 -6.61 9.22
N PRO A 74 -2.82 -6.23 10.46
CA PRO A 74 -4.01 -5.40 10.70
C PRO A 74 -3.98 -4.09 9.90
N PRO A 75 -5.15 -3.56 9.46
CA PRO A 75 -5.22 -2.29 8.72
C PRO A 75 -4.60 -1.11 9.45
N CYS A 76 -4.71 -1.06 10.78
CA CYS A 76 -4.12 -0.02 11.61
C CYS A 76 -2.57 0.00 11.60
N CYS A 77 -1.92 -1.07 11.15
CA CYS A 77 -0.46 -1.16 11.05
C CYS A 77 0.08 -0.49 9.79
N ILE A 78 -0.29 0.78 9.55
CA ILE A 78 0.02 1.49 8.31
C ILE A 78 1.53 1.53 8.05
N GLN A 79 2.33 1.79 9.07
CA GLN A 79 3.80 1.81 8.96
C GLN A 79 4.40 0.45 8.55
N LEU A 80 3.99 -0.65 9.18
CA LEU A 80 4.51 -1.98 8.83
C LEU A 80 4.08 -2.39 7.41
N ARG A 81 2.84 -2.04 7.03
CA ARG A 81 2.35 -2.23 5.66
C ARG A 81 3.18 -1.40 4.67
N ASN A 82 3.48 -0.16 4.97
CA ASN A 82 4.32 0.69 4.13
C ASN A 82 5.72 0.12 3.94
N VAL A 83 6.38 -0.40 4.99
CA VAL A 83 7.67 -1.09 4.87
C VAL A 83 7.61 -2.21 3.83
N VAL A 84 6.57 -3.04 3.89
CA VAL A 84 6.38 -4.15 2.94
C VAL A 84 6.08 -3.64 1.52
N LEU A 85 5.23 -2.61 1.39
CA LEU A 85 4.78 -2.07 0.11
C LEU A 85 5.83 -1.20 -0.59
N SER A 86 6.78 -0.67 0.16
CA SER A 86 7.95 0.06 -0.36
C SER A 86 9.07 -0.87 -0.82
N ALA A 87 8.97 -2.19 -0.64
CA ALA A 87 9.99 -3.11 -1.11
C ALA A 87 10.00 -3.23 -2.65
N TYR A 88 11.17 -3.08 -3.27
CA TYR A 88 11.38 -3.20 -4.71
C TYR A 88 12.75 -3.81 -5.03
N ARG A 89 12.96 -4.25 -6.29
CA ARG A 89 14.24 -4.87 -6.67
C ARG A 89 15.38 -3.85 -6.64
N PRO A 90 16.55 -4.15 -6.06
CA PRO A 90 17.67 -3.20 -5.94
C PRO A 90 18.18 -2.63 -7.27
N LYS A 91 18.04 -3.37 -8.39
CA LYS A 91 18.47 -2.92 -9.73
C LYS A 91 17.46 -2.00 -10.43
N LEU A 92 16.33 -1.67 -9.80
CA LEU A 92 15.34 -0.78 -10.38
C LEU A 92 15.63 0.66 -9.94
N MET A 93 15.89 1.53 -10.92
CA MET A 93 15.93 2.97 -10.67
C MET A 93 14.50 3.51 -10.64
N LEU A 94 14.12 4.11 -9.52
CA LEU A 94 12.82 4.76 -9.39
C LEU A 94 12.87 6.14 -10.08
N PRO A 95 11.93 6.44 -11.00
CA PRO A 95 11.80 7.78 -11.53
C PRO A 95 11.34 8.74 -10.45
N ASP A 96 11.69 10.02 -10.59
CA ASP A 96 11.14 11.07 -9.74
C ASP A 96 9.60 11.08 -9.85
N PRO A 97 8.85 10.84 -8.75
CA PRO A 97 7.39 10.84 -8.77
C PRO A 97 6.74 12.10 -9.35
N HIS A 98 7.41 13.25 -9.28
CA HIS A 98 6.89 14.51 -9.80
C HIS A 98 6.92 14.61 -11.32
N LEU A 99 7.72 13.76 -11.97
CA LEU A 99 7.94 13.76 -13.42
C LEU A 99 7.26 12.58 -14.12
N VAL A 100 6.58 11.71 -13.36
CA VAL A 100 5.95 10.51 -13.89
C VAL A 100 4.61 10.86 -14.52
N ASP A 101 4.45 10.51 -15.79
CA ASP A 101 3.13 10.49 -16.43
C ASP A 101 2.40 9.20 -16.05
N MET A 102 1.33 9.33 -15.27
CA MET A 102 0.46 8.21 -14.88
C MET A 102 -0.22 7.50 -16.06
N ARG A 103 -0.27 8.15 -17.23
CA ARG A 103 -0.87 7.61 -18.46
C ARG A 103 0.09 6.70 -19.23
N ALA A 104 1.38 6.74 -18.92
CA ALA A 104 2.41 5.95 -19.57
C ALA A 104 2.59 4.57 -18.91
N GLU A 105 3.12 3.60 -19.66
CA GLU A 105 3.52 2.31 -19.06
C GLU A 105 4.66 2.49 -18.06
N MET A 106 4.50 1.92 -16.87
CA MET A 106 5.49 2.04 -15.78
C MET A 106 6.43 0.85 -15.66
N GLY A 107 6.18 -0.25 -16.37
CA GLY A 107 7.03 -1.44 -16.34
C GLY A 107 6.25 -2.74 -16.55
N PRO A 108 6.95 -3.90 -16.47
CA PRO A 108 6.35 -5.20 -16.76
C PRO A 108 5.35 -5.64 -15.69
N VAL A 109 4.50 -6.59 -16.06
CA VAL A 109 3.71 -7.40 -15.12
C VAL A 109 4.66 -8.18 -14.22
N ARG A 110 4.40 -8.17 -12.91
CA ARG A 110 5.25 -8.83 -11.91
C ARG A 110 4.48 -9.95 -11.24
N PRO A 111 5.09 -11.14 -11.06
CA PRO A 111 4.42 -12.24 -10.39
C PRO A 111 4.16 -11.88 -8.93
N VAL A 112 3.00 -12.30 -8.44
CA VAL A 112 2.66 -12.28 -7.01
C VAL A 112 2.73 -13.71 -6.53
N LEU A 113 3.67 -14.03 -5.63
CA LEU A 113 3.85 -15.37 -5.09
C LEU A 113 2.89 -15.60 -3.91
N SER A 114 1.60 -15.53 -4.18
CA SER A 114 0.55 -15.71 -3.17
C SER A 114 -0.64 -16.42 -3.80
N ASP A 115 -1.16 -17.44 -3.14
CA ASP A 115 -2.34 -18.18 -3.60
C ASP A 115 -3.62 -17.42 -3.22
N TYR A 116 -3.79 -16.22 -3.77
CA TYR A 116 -4.94 -15.35 -3.49
C TYR A 116 -6.27 -15.92 -4.02
N ALA A 117 -6.22 -16.86 -4.97
CA ALA A 117 -7.41 -17.51 -5.51
C ALA A 117 -8.13 -18.41 -4.48
N ILE A 118 -7.42 -18.91 -3.47
CA ILE A 118 -8.02 -19.76 -2.42
C ILE A 118 -9.11 -18.98 -1.67
N ALA A 119 -8.84 -17.71 -1.36
CA ALA A 119 -9.78 -16.84 -0.65
C ALA A 119 -11.05 -16.49 -1.47
N LEU A 120 -11.07 -16.78 -2.77
CA LEU A 120 -12.27 -16.60 -3.61
C LEU A 120 -13.26 -17.77 -3.50
N GLY A 121 -12.79 -18.94 -3.06
CA GLY A 121 -13.59 -20.18 -3.01
C GLY A 121 -14.00 -20.61 -1.60
N ASP A 122 -13.55 -19.90 -0.57
CA ASP A 122 -13.82 -20.25 0.83
C ASP A 122 -15.08 -19.52 1.32
N ASP A 123 -15.99 -20.23 2.00
CA ASP A 123 -17.19 -19.65 2.63
C ASP A 123 -16.75 -18.91 3.92
N LEU A 124 -16.19 -17.71 3.71
CA LEU A 124 -15.66 -16.87 4.78
C LEU A 124 -16.82 -16.34 5.63
N MET A 125 -17.01 -16.91 6.81
CA MET A 125 -17.92 -16.40 7.85
C MET A 125 -17.45 -15.00 8.27
N ALA A 126 -18.09 -13.96 7.75
CA ALA A 126 -17.80 -12.58 8.07
C ALA A 126 -19.08 -11.86 8.52
N ASP A 127 -19.00 -11.08 9.61
CA ASP A 127 -20.16 -10.38 10.18
C ASP A 127 -20.70 -9.25 9.27
N ARG A 128 -19.87 -8.69 8.37
CA ARG A 128 -20.28 -7.69 7.35
C ARG A 128 -19.46 -7.74 6.06
N TYR A 129 -18.13 -7.63 6.17
CA TYR A 129 -17.22 -7.67 5.02
C TYR A 129 -16.08 -8.66 5.24
N SER A 130 -15.82 -9.49 4.25
CA SER A 130 -14.64 -10.35 4.21
C SER A 130 -13.47 -9.61 3.55
N LEU A 131 -12.57 -9.05 4.37
CA LEU A 131 -11.38 -8.35 3.88
C LEU A 131 -10.50 -9.24 2.96
N PRO A 132 -10.22 -10.51 3.30
CA PRO A 132 -9.45 -11.39 2.41
C PRO A 132 -10.12 -11.58 1.06
N LEU A 133 -11.45 -11.67 1.01
CA LEU A 133 -12.21 -11.78 -0.24
C LEU A 133 -12.10 -10.49 -1.06
N ILE A 134 -12.28 -9.31 -0.45
CA ILE A 134 -12.14 -8.01 -1.14
C ILE A 134 -10.72 -7.86 -1.70
N ASN A 135 -9.69 -8.20 -0.91
CA ASN A 135 -8.29 -8.16 -1.34
C ASN A 135 -8.03 -9.11 -2.51
N ALA A 136 -8.49 -10.36 -2.41
CA ALA A 136 -8.31 -11.38 -3.44
C ALA A 136 -9.05 -11.02 -4.74
N LEU A 137 -10.30 -10.58 -4.64
CA LEU A 137 -11.10 -10.09 -5.77
C LEU A 137 -10.39 -8.92 -6.45
N THR A 138 -9.90 -7.96 -5.66
CA THR A 138 -9.24 -6.76 -6.17
C THR A 138 -8.01 -7.13 -6.99
N LEU A 139 -7.13 -7.97 -6.43
CA LEU A 139 -5.92 -8.43 -7.12
C LEU A 139 -6.26 -9.27 -8.35
N TYR A 140 -7.19 -10.22 -8.24
CA TYR A 140 -7.56 -11.11 -9.34
C TYR A 140 -8.11 -10.34 -10.53
N VAL A 141 -9.06 -9.43 -10.30
CA VAL A 141 -9.66 -8.61 -11.35
C VAL A 141 -8.63 -7.67 -11.97
N GLY A 142 -7.81 -7.00 -11.16
CA GLY A 142 -6.77 -6.11 -11.68
C GLY A 142 -5.70 -6.84 -12.49
N ALA A 143 -5.18 -7.95 -11.97
CA ALA A 143 -4.18 -8.76 -12.68
C ALA A 143 -4.74 -9.32 -13.99
N SER A 144 -5.98 -9.80 -13.98
CA SER A 144 -6.67 -10.28 -15.18
C SER A 144 -6.89 -9.17 -16.20
N SER A 145 -7.29 -7.97 -15.74
CA SER A 145 -7.50 -6.80 -16.61
C SER A 145 -6.21 -6.36 -17.30
N VAL A 146 -5.09 -6.34 -16.57
CA VAL A 146 -3.77 -6.00 -17.13
C VAL A 146 -3.33 -7.00 -18.20
N VAL A 147 -3.53 -8.30 -17.96
CA VAL A 147 -3.21 -9.36 -18.94
C VAL A 147 -4.10 -9.25 -20.18
N GLN A 148 -5.39 -8.99 -19.99
CA GLN A 148 -6.35 -8.83 -21.08
C GLN A 148 -6.08 -7.59 -21.92
N ALA A 149 -5.75 -6.45 -21.29
CA ALA A 149 -5.36 -5.22 -21.98
C ALA A 149 -4.14 -5.49 -22.86
N LYS A 150 -3.09 -6.12 -22.30
CA LYS A 150 -1.88 -6.47 -23.05
C LYS A 150 -2.15 -7.37 -24.24
N ALA A 151 -3.06 -8.34 -24.11
CA ALA A 151 -3.43 -9.23 -25.20
C ALA A 151 -4.20 -8.52 -26.33
N ARG A 152 -4.99 -7.49 -26.00
CA ARG A 152 -5.84 -6.77 -26.97
C ARG A 152 -5.14 -5.61 -27.67
N THR A 153 -4.40 -4.79 -26.93
CA THR A 153 -3.80 -3.54 -27.43
C THR A 153 -2.28 -3.61 -27.56
N GLY A 154 -1.65 -4.68 -27.07
CA GLY A 154 -0.20 -4.79 -26.94
C GLY A 154 0.38 -4.02 -25.74
N THR A 155 -0.44 -3.25 -25.02
CA THR A 155 -0.04 -2.41 -23.88
C THR A 155 -0.74 -2.85 -22.60
N SER A 156 -0.09 -2.67 -21.45
CA SER A 156 -0.61 -3.04 -20.12
C SER A 156 -1.29 -1.87 -19.39
N ILE A 157 -1.62 -0.80 -20.13
CA ILE A 157 -2.17 0.44 -19.61
C ILE A 157 -3.65 0.24 -19.28
N PHE A 158 -4.15 0.97 -18.28
CA PHE A 158 -5.57 1.09 -17.99
C PHE A 158 -6.39 1.61 -19.19
N ILE A 159 -7.45 0.88 -19.59
CA ILE A 159 -8.32 1.24 -20.71
C ILE A 159 -9.75 1.51 -20.21
N PHE A 160 -10.41 2.48 -20.81
CA PHE A 160 -11.80 2.84 -20.46
C PHE A 160 -12.82 1.72 -20.76
N THR A 161 -12.51 0.75 -21.61
CA THR A 161 -13.41 -0.36 -21.97
C THR A 161 -13.23 -1.59 -21.09
N ASP A 162 -12.32 -1.55 -20.12
CA ASP A 162 -12.02 -2.71 -19.28
C ASP A 162 -13.23 -3.13 -18.44
N LEU A 163 -13.52 -4.43 -18.42
CA LEU A 163 -14.59 -5.00 -17.60
C LEU A 163 -14.29 -4.85 -16.10
N GLY A 164 -13.01 -4.95 -15.71
CA GLY A 164 -12.58 -4.73 -14.34
C GLY A 164 -12.94 -3.33 -13.84
N ARG A 165 -12.75 -2.31 -14.69
CA ARG A 165 -13.18 -0.94 -14.39
C ARG A 165 -14.68 -0.86 -14.11
N ALA A 166 -15.51 -1.47 -14.94
CA ALA A 166 -16.97 -1.42 -14.78
C ALA A 166 -17.41 -2.06 -13.45
N LEU A 167 -16.79 -3.19 -13.09
CA LEU A 167 -17.02 -3.84 -11.79
C LEU A 167 -16.63 -2.93 -10.63
N PHE A 168 -15.42 -2.36 -10.64
CA PHE A 168 -14.96 -1.48 -9.56
C PHE A 168 -15.79 -0.20 -9.45
N LEU A 169 -16.23 0.38 -10.55
CA LEU A 169 -17.13 1.53 -10.53
C LEU A 169 -18.46 1.20 -9.87
N ARG A 170 -19.02 0.03 -10.19
CA ARG A 170 -20.26 -0.45 -9.57
C ARG A 170 -20.08 -0.69 -8.07
N LEU A 171 -19.01 -1.39 -7.67
CA LEU A 171 -18.70 -1.63 -6.26
C LEU A 171 -18.49 -0.32 -5.49
N ALA A 172 -17.73 0.62 -6.05
CA ALA A 172 -17.47 1.92 -5.43
C ALA A 172 -18.75 2.77 -5.26
N THR A 173 -19.75 2.58 -6.11
CA THR A 173 -21.03 3.31 -6.05
C THR A 173 -22.03 2.65 -5.10
N ASP A 174 -22.08 1.30 -5.10
CA ASP A 174 -23.12 0.55 -4.39
C ASP A 174 -22.73 0.18 -2.95
N LEU A 175 -21.44 0.11 -2.62
CA LEU A 175 -20.99 -0.18 -1.25
C LEU A 175 -21.25 0.99 -0.30
N ASP A 176 -21.44 0.68 0.98
CA ASP A 176 -21.49 1.67 2.05
C ASP A 176 -20.09 2.27 2.31
N ILE A 177 -19.99 3.23 3.23
CA ILE A 177 -18.72 3.93 3.53
C ILE A 177 -17.64 2.95 4.02
N ASP A 178 -18.00 1.96 4.84
CA ASP A 178 -17.08 0.95 5.35
C ASP A 178 -16.55 0.06 4.20
N GLY A 179 -17.44 -0.40 3.32
CA GLY A 179 -17.10 -1.18 2.13
C GLY A 179 -16.27 -0.39 1.12
N GLN A 180 -16.60 0.88 0.89
CA GLN A 180 -15.81 1.81 0.05
C GLN A 180 -14.40 1.97 0.61
N HIS A 181 -14.25 2.12 1.93
CA HIS A 181 -12.96 2.20 2.59
C HIS A 181 -12.15 0.91 2.37
N HIS A 182 -12.74 -0.26 2.61
CA HIS A 182 -12.07 -1.54 2.37
C HIS A 182 -11.65 -1.74 0.91
N LEU A 183 -12.52 -1.38 -0.03
CA LEU A 183 -12.24 -1.46 -1.47
C LEU A 183 -11.06 -0.56 -1.85
N MET A 184 -11.08 0.70 -1.43
CA MET A 184 -10.01 1.65 -1.72
C MET A 184 -8.71 1.23 -1.02
N SER A 185 -8.75 0.72 0.21
CA SER A 185 -7.56 0.17 0.88
C SER A 185 -6.95 -0.99 0.09
N ALA A 186 -7.78 -1.88 -0.48
CA ALA A 186 -7.33 -2.99 -1.31
C ALA A 186 -6.66 -2.49 -2.60
N ILE A 187 -7.28 -1.53 -3.30
CA ILE A 187 -6.73 -0.91 -4.53
C ILE A 187 -5.38 -0.25 -4.23
N VAL A 188 -5.30 0.57 -3.18
CA VAL A 188 -4.09 1.35 -2.85
C VAL A 188 -2.93 0.44 -2.41
N THR A 189 -3.21 -0.78 -1.92
CA THR A 189 -2.18 -1.77 -1.59
C THR A 189 -1.36 -2.22 -2.81
N HIS A 190 -1.86 -2.01 -4.02
CA HIS A 190 -1.12 -2.32 -5.24
C HIS A 190 -0.24 -1.16 -5.77
N LEU A 191 -0.29 0.02 -5.14
CA LEU A 191 0.48 1.20 -5.54
C LEU A 191 1.91 1.17 -4.96
N ARG A 192 2.77 0.31 -5.52
CA ARG A 192 4.09 -0.02 -4.94
C ARG A 192 5.23 0.65 -5.69
N TYR A 193 6.00 -0.11 -6.46
CA TYR A 193 7.07 0.39 -7.34
C TYR A 193 6.60 0.37 -8.81
N PRO A 194 7.33 1.00 -9.75
CA PRO A 194 6.96 1.02 -11.17
C PRO A 194 6.69 -0.39 -11.72
N SER A 195 5.43 -0.65 -12.07
CA SER A 195 4.96 -1.93 -12.60
C SER A 195 3.63 -1.75 -13.33
N ALA A 196 3.24 -2.71 -14.16
CA ALA A 196 1.95 -2.69 -14.84
C ALA A 196 0.76 -2.63 -13.85
N HIS A 197 0.85 -3.33 -12.71
CA HIS A 197 -0.19 -3.28 -11.69
C HIS A 197 -0.27 -1.89 -11.04
N THR A 198 0.86 -1.30 -10.67
CA THR A 198 0.91 0.04 -10.08
C THR A 198 0.29 1.08 -11.01
N GLN A 199 0.61 1.01 -12.31
CA GLN A 199 0.03 1.89 -13.33
C GLN A 199 -1.49 1.71 -13.43
N TRP A 200 -1.95 0.46 -13.52
CA TRP A 200 -3.37 0.14 -13.72
C TRP A 200 -4.21 0.52 -12.49
N PHE A 201 -3.79 0.11 -11.29
CA PHE A 201 -4.50 0.45 -10.05
C PHE A 201 -4.43 1.94 -9.72
N GLY A 202 -3.33 2.60 -10.04
CA GLY A 202 -3.19 4.05 -9.86
C GLY A 202 -4.16 4.81 -10.76
N SER A 203 -4.25 4.41 -12.04
CA SER A 203 -5.23 4.96 -12.98
C SER A 203 -6.67 4.66 -12.56
N LEU A 204 -6.95 3.45 -12.05
CA LEU A 204 -8.25 3.08 -11.52
C LEU A 204 -8.65 3.96 -10.33
N ALA A 205 -7.76 4.17 -9.35
CA ALA A 205 -8.06 4.99 -8.17
C ALA A 205 -8.42 6.43 -8.57
N LEU A 206 -7.66 7.04 -9.48
CA LEU A 206 -7.93 8.38 -10.00
C LEU A 206 -9.22 8.43 -10.83
N PHE A 207 -9.49 7.39 -11.62
CA PHE A 207 -10.73 7.26 -12.38
C PHE A 207 -11.94 7.19 -11.45
N LEU A 208 -11.91 6.36 -10.41
CA LEU A 208 -13.00 6.25 -9.44
C LEU A 208 -13.24 7.57 -8.71
N PHE A 209 -12.18 8.27 -8.31
CA PHE A 209 -12.29 9.60 -7.70
C PHE A 209 -13.00 10.62 -8.60
N ALA A 210 -12.76 10.55 -9.92
CA ALA A 210 -13.39 11.45 -10.88
C ALA A 210 -14.84 11.08 -11.22
N GLU A 211 -15.15 9.78 -11.34
CA GLU A 211 -16.46 9.33 -11.82
C GLU A 211 -17.51 9.15 -10.72
N VAL A 212 -17.10 8.76 -9.51
CA VAL A 212 -18.03 8.57 -8.40
C VAL A 212 -18.41 9.94 -7.84
N LYS A 213 -19.62 10.41 -8.16
CA LYS A 213 -20.15 11.73 -7.77
C LYS A 213 -20.64 11.76 -6.31
N SER A 214 -19.82 11.28 -5.38
CA SER A 214 -20.09 11.29 -3.94
C SER A 214 -18.94 11.96 -3.21
N GLU A 215 -19.24 12.98 -2.40
CA GLU A 215 -18.20 13.64 -1.56
C GLU A 215 -17.64 12.66 -0.52
N ASN A 216 -18.49 11.80 0.06
CA ASN A 216 -18.06 10.77 1.01
C ASN A 216 -17.02 9.84 0.39
N PHE A 217 -17.22 9.42 -0.86
CA PHE A 217 -16.26 8.55 -1.55
C PHE A 217 -14.93 9.26 -1.85
N ALA A 218 -15.00 10.55 -2.22
CA ALA A 218 -13.81 11.37 -2.44
C ALA A 218 -13.02 11.56 -1.13
N GLU A 219 -13.72 11.78 -0.01
CA GLU A 219 -13.12 11.87 1.32
C GLU A 219 -12.45 10.54 1.72
N VAL A 220 -13.17 9.41 1.58
CA VAL A 220 -12.63 8.06 1.85
C VAL A 220 -11.38 7.79 1.01
N THR A 221 -11.42 8.08 -0.28
CA THR A 221 -10.27 7.92 -1.19
C THR A 221 -9.08 8.75 -0.72
N THR A 222 -9.33 10.01 -0.34
CA THR A 222 -8.30 10.92 0.16
C THR A 222 -7.72 10.41 1.47
N LYS A 223 -8.55 9.96 2.40
CA LYS A 223 -8.15 9.40 3.71
C LYS A 223 -7.25 8.19 3.54
N VAL A 224 -7.64 7.23 2.69
CA VAL A 224 -6.86 5.99 2.43
C VAL A 224 -5.51 6.27 1.76
N LEU A 225 -5.41 7.30 0.92
CA LEU A 225 -4.13 7.73 0.37
C LEU A 225 -3.30 8.47 1.42
N LEU A 226 -3.92 9.39 2.17
CA LEU A 226 -3.25 10.27 3.10
C LEU A 226 -2.70 9.54 4.33
N GLU A 227 -3.44 8.56 4.88
CA GLU A 227 -2.99 7.79 6.05
C GLU A 227 -1.61 7.16 5.84
N ARG A 228 -1.26 6.84 4.58
CA ARG A 228 0.03 6.27 4.19
C ARG A 228 1.19 7.23 4.32
N PHE A 229 0.95 8.54 4.36
CA PHE A 229 2.00 9.57 4.43
C PHE A 229 2.10 10.23 5.80
N ILE A 230 1.10 10.06 6.66
CA ILE A 230 1.14 10.59 8.04
C ILE A 230 2.13 9.79 8.92
N VAL A 231 2.42 8.55 8.55
CA VAL A 231 3.40 7.71 9.24
C VAL A 231 4.84 7.98 8.77
N HIS A 232 5.81 7.63 9.61
CA HIS A 232 7.23 7.69 9.21
C HIS A 232 7.51 6.79 8.01
N CYS A 233 8.50 7.20 7.23
CA CYS A 233 9.06 6.48 6.10
C CYS A 233 9.40 5.02 6.43
N PRO A 234 9.39 4.13 5.43
CA PRO A 234 9.30 4.42 3.98
C PRO A 234 7.86 4.65 3.49
N HIS A 235 7.71 5.28 2.32
CA HIS A 235 6.42 5.46 1.65
C HIS A 235 6.43 4.75 0.28
N PRO A 236 5.35 4.07 -0.14
CA PRO A 236 5.31 3.40 -1.44
C PRO A 236 5.35 4.40 -2.60
N TRP A 237 6.25 4.18 -3.57
CA TRP A 237 6.46 5.09 -4.70
C TRP A 237 5.19 5.36 -5.51
N GLY A 238 4.41 4.33 -5.82
CA GLY A 238 3.20 4.42 -6.64
C GLY A 238 2.08 5.16 -5.91
N ALA A 239 2.01 5.02 -4.58
CA ALA A 239 1.08 5.79 -3.77
C ALA A 239 1.44 7.29 -3.84
N LEU A 240 2.74 7.63 -3.75
CA LEU A 240 3.22 9.01 -3.92
C LEU A 240 2.86 9.56 -5.29
N VAL A 241 3.17 8.85 -6.38
CA VAL A 241 2.84 9.28 -7.75
C VAL A 241 1.34 9.53 -7.90
N THR A 242 0.51 8.59 -7.43
CA THR A 242 -0.95 8.71 -7.53
C THR A 242 -1.48 9.90 -6.73
N PHE A 243 -0.92 10.13 -5.54
CA PHE A 243 -1.32 11.24 -4.70
C PHE A 243 -0.88 12.60 -5.26
N ILE A 244 0.34 12.70 -5.78
CA ILE A 244 0.84 13.90 -6.48
C ILE A 244 -0.05 14.23 -7.68
N GLU A 245 -0.42 13.23 -8.48
CA GLU A 245 -1.31 13.40 -9.63
C GLU A 245 -2.70 13.90 -9.21
N LEU A 246 -3.27 13.34 -8.13
CA LEU A 246 -4.55 13.79 -7.56
C LEU A 246 -4.50 15.26 -7.13
N LEU A 247 -3.41 15.69 -6.49
CA LEU A 247 -3.25 17.05 -5.96
C LEU A 247 -2.93 18.09 -7.04
N ARG A 248 -2.24 17.70 -8.12
CA ARG A 248 -1.75 18.65 -9.14
C ARG A 248 -2.66 18.76 -10.35
N ASN A 249 -3.34 17.68 -10.73
CA ASN A 249 -4.13 17.67 -11.95
C ASN A 249 -5.48 18.39 -11.72
N PRO A 250 -5.76 19.50 -12.41
CA PRO A 250 -6.98 20.28 -12.22
C PRO A 250 -8.26 19.48 -12.58
N LYS A 251 -8.14 18.39 -13.34
CA LYS A 251 -9.25 17.51 -13.71
C LYS A 251 -10.03 16.99 -12.49
N TYR A 252 -9.35 16.74 -11.38
CA TYR A 252 -9.96 16.14 -10.19
C TYR A 252 -10.63 17.18 -9.28
N ASP A 253 -10.33 18.47 -9.51
CA ASP A 253 -10.82 19.61 -8.73
C ASP A 253 -10.72 19.35 -7.21
N PHE A 254 -9.56 18.83 -6.78
CA PHE A 254 -9.37 18.31 -5.43
C PHE A 254 -9.48 19.41 -4.36
N TRP A 255 -8.84 20.56 -4.60
CA TRP A 255 -8.77 21.66 -3.62
C TRP A 255 -10.10 22.42 -3.45
N SER A 256 -11.04 22.25 -4.38
CA SER A 256 -12.36 22.89 -4.28
C SER A 256 -13.35 22.09 -3.43
N ARG A 257 -13.07 20.80 -3.17
CA ARG A 257 -13.98 19.86 -2.47
C ARG A 257 -14.32 20.35 -1.07
N GLY A 258 -15.57 20.11 -0.64
CA GLY A 258 -16.09 20.58 0.66
C GLY A 258 -15.23 20.15 1.84
N PHE A 259 -14.88 18.86 1.93
CA PHE A 259 -14.09 18.32 3.04
C PHE A 259 -12.67 18.90 3.16
N VAL A 260 -12.06 19.35 2.06
CA VAL A 260 -10.72 19.99 2.09
C VAL A 260 -10.81 21.42 2.64
N ARG A 261 -11.90 22.12 2.34
CA ARG A 261 -12.11 23.52 2.74
C ARG A 261 -12.63 23.68 4.17
N LEU A 262 -13.29 22.65 4.71
CA LEU A 262 -13.91 22.69 6.03
C LEU A 262 -12.90 22.62 7.18
N ALA A 263 -11.70 22.08 6.95
CA ALA A 263 -10.68 21.94 7.98
C ALA A 263 -9.32 22.52 7.49
N PRO A 264 -8.92 23.72 7.96
CA PRO A 264 -7.65 24.32 7.57
C PRO A 264 -6.44 23.47 7.98
N GLU A 265 -6.59 22.65 9.02
CA GLU A 265 -5.60 21.68 9.47
C GLU A 265 -5.29 20.64 8.39
N ILE A 266 -6.32 20.13 7.70
CA ILE A 266 -6.15 19.19 6.57
C ILE A 266 -5.38 19.87 5.45
N THR A 267 -5.71 21.12 5.11
CA THR A 267 -4.97 21.88 4.10
C THR A 267 -3.49 22.04 4.48
N THR A 268 -3.20 22.43 5.71
CA THR A 268 -1.81 22.60 6.18
C THR A 268 -1.02 21.29 6.18
N LEU A 269 -1.65 20.17 6.54
CA LEU A 269 -1.04 18.85 6.53
C LEU A 269 -0.79 18.39 5.10
N LEU A 270 -1.75 18.57 4.20
CA LEU A 270 -1.60 18.26 2.77
C LEU A 270 -0.50 19.11 2.12
N GLU A 271 -0.39 20.39 2.48
CA GLU A 271 0.69 21.27 2.05
C GLU A 271 2.05 20.89 2.66
N SER A 272 2.08 20.39 3.91
CA SER A 272 3.30 19.91 4.55
C SER A 272 3.79 18.62 3.89
N VAL A 273 2.88 17.67 3.66
CA VAL A 273 3.15 16.41 2.97
C VAL A 273 3.59 16.70 1.53
N SER A 274 2.86 17.57 0.80
CA SER A 274 3.24 17.93 -0.57
C SER A 274 4.61 18.62 -0.61
N ARG A 275 4.92 19.56 0.30
CA ARG A 275 6.25 20.20 0.37
C ARG A 275 7.36 19.23 0.78
N SER A 276 7.09 18.30 1.69
CA SER A 276 8.04 17.27 2.12
C SER A 276 8.35 16.29 0.99
N ILE A 277 7.35 15.97 0.16
CA ILE A 277 7.52 15.14 -1.04
C ILE A 277 8.28 15.94 -2.12
N VAL A 278 8.00 17.24 -2.28
CA VAL A 278 8.62 18.14 -3.28
C VAL A 278 10.09 18.46 -3.00
N ARG A 279 10.54 18.50 -1.74
CA ARG A 279 11.90 18.94 -1.38
C ARG A 279 13.02 17.91 -1.66
N GLY A 280 12.75 16.77 -2.31
CA GLY A 280 13.79 15.80 -2.70
C GLY A 280 14.47 15.04 -1.55
N PHE A 281 14.36 15.54 -0.31
CA PHE A 281 14.96 14.96 0.90
C PHE A 281 14.57 13.49 1.15
N LEU A 282 13.39 13.06 0.69
CA LEU A 282 12.94 11.66 0.80
C LEU A 282 13.61 10.74 -0.25
N TRP A 283 13.91 11.28 -1.43
CA TRP A 283 14.47 10.54 -2.55
C TRP A 283 15.99 10.46 -2.51
N ASP A 284 16.66 11.51 -2.03
CA ASP A 284 18.11 11.52 -1.84
C ASP A 284 18.52 10.62 -0.65
N ALA A 285 17.72 10.56 0.41
CA ALA A 285 17.92 9.61 1.51
C ALA A 285 17.78 8.14 1.07
N LEU A 286 16.88 7.82 0.13
CA LEU A 286 16.76 6.48 -0.46
C LEU A 286 17.86 6.17 -1.50
N ARG A 287 18.54 7.21 -2.03
CA ARG A 287 19.58 7.09 -3.06
C ARG A 287 20.98 7.03 -2.46
N GLU A 288 21.22 7.69 -1.33
CA GLU A 288 22.50 7.68 -0.62
C GLU A 288 22.57 6.56 0.41
N THR A 289 23.12 5.42 -0.03
CA THR A 289 23.58 4.27 0.78
C THR A 289 22.51 3.49 1.55
N ASN A 290 22.30 2.26 1.10
CA ASN A 290 21.65 1.17 1.84
C ASN A 290 22.03 1.16 3.34
N ASP A 291 23.31 1.42 3.67
CA ASP A 291 23.82 1.39 5.05
C ASP A 291 23.35 2.57 5.95
N GLY A 292 23.09 3.76 5.41
CA GLY A 292 22.69 4.94 6.18
C GLY A 292 21.20 4.99 6.52
N VAL A 293 20.36 4.48 5.62
CA VAL A 293 18.89 4.45 5.76
C VAL A 293 18.48 3.53 6.90
N LEU A 294 19.11 2.38 7.04
CA LEU A 294 18.82 1.43 8.12
C LEU A 294 19.15 2.05 9.48
N LEU A 295 20.26 2.80 9.59
CA LEU A 295 20.64 3.51 10.82
C LEU A 295 19.67 4.64 11.16
N VAL A 296 19.31 5.50 10.20
CA VAL A 296 18.36 6.61 10.42
C VAL A 296 16.97 6.09 10.80
N LEU A 297 16.51 5.01 10.16
CA LEU A 297 15.26 4.35 10.52
C LEU A 297 15.40 3.74 11.92
N LEU A 298 16.42 2.91 12.18
CA LEU A 298 16.63 2.28 13.49
C LEU A 298 16.77 3.29 14.64
N ASP A 299 17.44 4.43 14.44
CA ASP A 299 17.61 5.50 15.43
C ASP A 299 16.30 6.26 15.68
N SER A 300 15.54 6.57 14.62
CA SER A 300 14.17 7.10 14.74
C SER A 300 13.24 6.11 15.48
N TYR A 301 13.54 4.81 15.40
CA TYR A 301 12.77 3.72 16.00
C TYR A 301 13.29 3.24 17.37
N SER A 302 14.36 3.84 17.90
CA SER A 302 14.98 3.45 19.19
C SER A 302 14.51 4.27 20.39
N SER A 303 13.74 5.34 20.18
CA SER A 303 13.17 6.12 21.29
C SER A 303 11.98 5.38 21.95
N PRO A 304 12.02 5.11 23.27
CA PRO A 304 10.89 4.55 24.01
C PRO A 304 9.68 5.49 24.11
N SER A 305 9.83 6.75 23.66
CA SER A 305 8.80 7.78 23.66
C SER A 305 7.97 7.86 22.38
N VAL A 306 8.22 7.03 21.35
CA VAL A 306 7.35 6.98 20.18
C VAL A 306 6.05 6.32 20.63
N PRO A 307 4.94 7.06 20.75
CA PRO A 307 3.73 6.47 21.26
C PRO A 307 3.26 5.41 20.26
N LEU A 308 2.73 4.31 20.80
CA LEU A 308 1.91 3.33 20.09
C LEU A 308 0.71 3.95 19.35
N HIS A 309 0.50 5.27 19.47
CA HIS A 309 -0.44 6.09 18.68
C HIS A 309 -0.29 5.94 17.15
N CYS A 310 0.85 5.49 16.62
CA CYS A 310 0.96 5.16 15.19
C CYS A 310 0.18 3.89 14.77
N CYS A 311 -0.31 3.08 15.72
CA CYS A 311 -1.29 2.01 15.49
C CYS A 311 -2.72 2.42 15.90
N ALA A 312 -2.91 3.61 16.44
CA ALA A 312 -4.17 4.08 17.04
C ALA A 312 -4.65 5.42 16.47
N THR A 313 -4.63 5.59 15.14
CA THR A 313 -5.52 6.55 14.47
C THR A 313 -6.93 5.94 14.37
N ALA A 314 -7.48 5.57 15.52
CA ALA A 314 -8.90 5.33 15.73
C ALA A 314 -9.43 6.49 16.60
N ALA A 315 -9.46 7.69 16.01
CA ALA A 315 -10.09 8.86 16.61
C ALA A 315 -10.26 9.97 15.56
N TYR A 316 -11.04 9.71 14.51
CA TYR A 316 -11.85 10.72 13.81
C TYR A 316 -13.04 9.97 13.21
N THR A 317 -13.95 9.58 14.11
CA THR A 317 -15.39 9.66 13.87
C THR A 317 -15.81 11.12 13.94
#